data_AF-A0A0P9VL99-F1
#
_entry.id   AF-A0A0P9VL99-F1
#
_cell.length_a   1.000
_cell.length_b   1.000
_cell.length_c   1.000
_cell.angle_alpha   90.00
_cell.angle_beta   90.00
_cell.angle_gamma   90.00
#
_symmetry.space_group_name_H-M   'P 1'
#
loop_
_entity.id
_entity.type
_entity.pdbx_description
1 polymer ?
#
loop_
_entity_poly.entity_id
_entity_poly.type
_entity_poly.pdbx_seq_one_letter_code
_entity_poly.pdbx_strand_id
1 'polypeptide(L)' 'MVKGWKADHFGNVIYRHTAQNFNPVVATAGRITVVEVEEIVEPGVLLPTQIHTPGIYVDRVIQGTFEKRIEQRTVRKS' A
#
# COMPACT_ATOMS: atom_id res chain seq x y z
N MET A 1 -4.09 9.02 -5.92
CA MET A 1 -4.45 8.32 -4.67
C MET A 1 -4.17 6.84 -4.88
N VAL A 2 -3.53 6.19 -3.92
CA VAL A 2 -3.08 4.80 -4.05
C VAL A 2 -3.42 4.00 -2.80
N LYS A 3 -3.50 2.67 -2.92
CA LYS A 3 -3.83 1.77 -1.82
C LYS A 3 -2.67 0.87 -1.46
N GLY A 4 -2.23 0.93 -0.21
CA GLY A 4 -1.21 0.07 0.37
C GLY A 4 -1.76 -0.98 1.33
N TRP A 5 -0.89 -1.87 1.80
CA TRP A 5 -1.22 -2.81 2.88
C TRP A 5 -0.79 -2.23 4.22
N LYS A 6 0.51 -1.95 4.39
CA LYS A 6 1.04 -1.24 5.57
C LYS A 6 1.86 -0.04 5.13
N ALA A 7 1.89 0.99 5.96
CA ALA A 7 2.84 2.08 5.84
C ALA A 7 3.40 2.51 7.19
N ASP A 8 4.55 3.16 7.18
CA ASP A 8 5.08 3.84 8.38
C ASP A 8 4.75 5.33 8.40
N HIS A 9 5.05 5.99 9.52
CA HIS A 9 4.88 7.44 9.68
C HIS A 9 5.76 8.29 8.75
N PHE A 10 6.77 7.70 8.11
CA PHE A 10 7.59 8.37 7.08
C PHE A 10 7.01 8.22 5.67
N GLY A 11 5.90 7.49 5.52
CA GLY A 11 5.25 7.27 4.22
C GLY A 11 5.79 6.09 3.44
N ASN A 12 6.68 5.26 4.00
CA ASN A 12 7.15 4.05 3.32
C ASN A 12 6.01 3.04 3.26
N VAL A 13 5.72 2.52 2.07
CA VAL A 13 4.57 1.64 1.83
C VAL A 13 5.00 0.26 1.37
N ILE A 14 4.35 -0.75 1.94
CA ILE A 14 4.37 -2.12 1.45
C ILE A 14 2.99 -2.51 0.90
N TYR A 15 3.00 -3.33 -0.15
CA TYR A 15 1.79 -3.85 -0.80
C TYR A 15 1.75 -5.36 -0.62
N ARG A 16 0.54 -5.92 -0.64
CA ARG A 16 0.34 -7.35 -0.40
C ARG A 16 -0.03 -8.08 -1.69
N HIS A 17 0.83 -9.02 -2.11
CA HIS A 17 0.63 -9.84 -3.31
C HIS A 17 0.34 -8.99 -4.56
N THR A 18 -0.63 -9.39 -5.38
CA THR A 18 -1.02 -8.70 -6.62
C THR A 18 -1.68 -7.34 -6.41
N ALA A 19 -1.90 -6.89 -5.16
CA ALA A 19 -2.34 -5.52 -4.89
C ALA A 19 -1.24 -4.48 -5.21
N GLN A 20 0.02 -4.92 -5.41
CA GLN A 20 1.12 -4.11 -5.94
C GLN A 20 1.03 -3.91 -7.46
N ASN A 21 -0.13 -3.56 -7.98
CA ASN A 21 -0.31 -3.34 -9.42
C ASN A 21 0.26 -1.97 -9.84
N PHE A 22 -0.60 -1.05 -10.25
CA PHE A 22 -0.23 0.30 -10.65
C PHE A 22 0.04 1.24 -9.47
N ASN A 23 -0.23 0.81 -8.23
CA ASN A 23 -0.09 1.66 -7.04
C ASN A 23 1.30 2.33 -6.90
N PRO A 24 2.45 1.63 -7.06
CA PRO A 24 3.76 2.30 -6.98
C PRO A 24 3.96 3.34 -8.09
N VAL A 25 3.56 3.03 -9.32
CA VAL A 25 3.72 3.92 -10.47
C VAL A 25 2.89 5.19 -10.29
N VAL A 26 1.63 5.05 -9.86
CA VAL A 26 0.73 6.19 -9.59
C VAL A 26 1.25 7.05 -8.44
N ALA A 27 1.89 6.46 -7.42
CA ALA A 27 2.48 7.22 -6.31
C ALA A 27 3.60 8.16 -6.80
N THR A 28 4.44 7.70 -7.73
CA THR A 28 5.53 8.52 -8.28
C THR A 28 5.08 9.61 -9.25
N ALA A 29 3.91 9.43 -9.89
CA ALA A 29 3.40 10.36 -10.90
C ALA A 29 2.58 11.52 -10.29
N GLY A 30 2.18 11.40 -9.02
CA GLY A 30 1.37 12.39 -8.33
C GLY A 30 2.19 13.61 -7.91
N ARG A 31 1.64 14.81 -8.12
CA ARG A 31 2.15 16.02 -7.43
C ARG A 31 1.86 15.98 -5.92
N ILE A 32 0.73 15.39 -5.56
CA ILE A 32 0.35 15.11 -4.17
C ILE A 32 -0.17 13.68 -4.14
N THR A 33 0.50 12.82 -3.39
CA THR A 33 0.20 11.41 -3.24
C THR A 33 -0.34 11.14 -1.84
N VAL A 34 -1.62 10.76 -1.81
CA VAL A 34 -2.28 10.22 -0.62
C VAL A 34 -2.36 8.70 -0.75
N VAL A 35 -1.86 8.01 0.28
CA VAL A 35 -1.88 6.55 0.40
C VAL A 35 -2.87 6.15 1.48
N GLU A 36 -3.83 5.30 1.12
CA GLU A 36 -4.69 4.64 2.10
C GLU A 36 -4.14 3.24 2.42
N VAL A 37 -3.95 2.92 3.70
CA VAL A 37 -3.39 1.65 4.16
C VAL A 37 -4.29 0.98 5.19
N GLU A 38 -4.15 -0.34 5.35
CA GLU A 38 -4.88 -1.08 6.38
C GLU A 38 -4.28 -0.87 7.78
N GLU A 39 -2.95 -0.71 7.84
CA GLU A 39 -2.20 -0.60 9.08
C GLU A 39 -1.11 0.45 8.95
N ILE A 40 -1.04 1.35 9.93
CA ILE A 40 0.09 2.27 10.11
C ILE A 40 0.97 1.69 11.21
N VAL A 41 2.27 1.57 10.95
CA VAL A 41 3.25 1.04 11.90
C VAL A 41 4.30 2.08 12.26
N GLU A 42 5.00 1.86 13.37
CA GLU A 42 6.12 2.70 13.77
C GLU A 42 7.31 2.56 12.79
N PRO A 43 8.09 3.63 12.58
CA PRO A 43 9.31 3.56 11.81
C PRO A 43 10.28 2.48 12.33
N GLY A 44 10.90 1.75 11.40
CA GLY A 44 11.82 0.66 11.72
C GLY A 44 11.14 -0.72 11.89
N VAL A 45 9.82 -0.78 11.96
CA VAL A 45 9.06 -2.05 11.89
C VAL A 45 9.08 -2.60 10.47
N LEU A 46 9.00 -1.73 9.46
CA LEU A 46 9.16 -2.11 8.06
C LEU A 46 10.64 -2.29 7.73
N LEU A 47 11.02 -3.49 7.29
CA LEU A 47 12.38 -3.74 6.83
C LEU A 47 12.65 -2.95 5.55
N PRO A 48 13.79 -2.23 5.43
CA PRO A 48 14.09 -1.42 4.26
C PRO A 48 14.05 -2.19 2.94
N THR A 49 14.43 -3.47 2.95
CA THR A 49 14.40 -4.36 1.77
C THR A 49 13.00 -4.76 1.32
N GLN A 50 11.98 -4.51 2.14
CA GLN A 50 10.59 -4.84 1.86
C GLN A 50 9.77 -3.62 1.43
N ILE A 51 10.35 -2.41 1.48
CA ILE A 51 9.68 -1.17 1.07
C ILE A 51 9.50 -1.18 -0.46
N HIS A 52 8.26 -1.09 -0.92
CA HIS A 52 7.94 -1.07 -2.35
C HIS A 52 7.84 0.36 -2.89
N THR A 53 7.19 1.25 -2.13
CA THR A 53 7.13 2.68 -2.44
C THR A 53 7.83 3.43 -1.31
N PRO A 54 8.99 4.04 -1.58
CA PRO A 54 9.66 4.89 -0.61
C PRO A 54 8.80 6.11 -0.24
N GLY A 55 8.89 6.55 1.01
CA GLY A 55 8.09 7.65 1.55
C GLY A 55 8.29 9.00 0.87
N ILE A 56 9.39 9.19 0.13
CA ILE A 56 9.62 10.40 -0.68
C ILE A 56 8.54 10.66 -1.72
N TYR A 57 7.82 9.61 -2.16
CA TYR A 57 6.73 9.72 -3.12
C TYR A 57 5.35 9.82 -2.45
N VAL A 58 5.29 9.99 -1.12
CA VAL A 58 4.07 9.95 -0.33
C VAL A 58 3.97 11.19 0.55
N ASP A 59 2.93 11.99 0.31
CA ASP A 59 2.70 13.21 1.10
C ASP A 59 1.83 12.94 2.32
N ARG A 60 0.89 11.99 2.22
CA ARG A 60 -0.09 11.71 3.28
C ARG A 60 -0.39 10.22 3.35
N VAL A 61 -0.44 9.70 4.57
CA VAL A 61 -0.86 8.34 4.88
C VAL A 61 -2.15 8.40 5.68
N ILE A 62 -3.14 7.60 5.28
CA ILE A 62 -4.42 7.48 5.95
C ILE A 62 -4.69 6.02 6.24
N GLN A 63 -5.09 5.70 7.47
CA GLN A 63 -5.56 4.37 7.81
C GLN A 63 -7.03 4.22 7.44
N GLY A 64 -7.35 3.21 6.62
CA GLY A 64 -8.69 2.95 6.12
C GLY A 64 -9.17 1.52 6.38
N THR A 65 -10.49 1.33 6.40
CA THR A 65 -11.14 0.02 6.41
C THR A 65 -11.63 -0.35 5.01
N PHE A 66 -11.47 -1.61 4.60
CA PHE A 66 -11.76 -2.03 3.23
C PHE A 66 -12.53 -3.33 3.15
N GLU A 67 -13.54 -3.38 2.27
CA GLU A 67 -14.38 -4.57 2.04
C GLU A 67 -13.68 -5.68 1.21
N LYS A 68 -12.69 -5.32 0.37
CA LYS A 68 -11.92 -6.23 -0.53
C LYS A 68 -12.78 -7.27 -1.27
N ARG A 69 -13.72 -6.80 -2.10
CA ARG A 69 -14.57 -7.67 -2.92
C ARG A 69 -13.75 -8.50 -3.92
N ILE A 70 -14.12 -9.77 -4.05
CA ILE A 70 -13.61 -10.68 -5.08
C ILE A 70 -14.65 -10.75 -6.19
N GLU A 71 -14.30 -10.27 -7.39
CA GLU A 71 -15.20 -10.25 -8.55
C GLU A 71 -15.59 -11.67 -8.99
N GLN A 72 -14.61 -12.56 -9.12
CA GLN A 72 -14.82 -13.94 -9.49
C GLN A 72 -14.05 -14.86 -8.54
N ARG A 73 -14.79 -15.56 -7.67
CA ARG A 73 -14.21 -16.49 -6.69
C ARG A 73 -14.16 -17.91 -7.27
N THR A 74 -13.02 -18.25 -7.89
CA THR A 74 -12.77 -19.60 -8.42
C THR A 74 -11.97 -20.43 -7.43
N VAL A 75 -12.48 -21.62 -7.08
CA VAL A 75 -11.82 -22.59 -6.19
C VAL A 75 -11.71 -23.94 -6.88
N ARG A 76 -10.58 -24.66 -6.68
CA ARG A 76 -10.44 -26.04 -7.17
C ARG A 76 -11.21 -26.97 -6.22
N LYS A 77 -11.97 -27.92 -6.75
CA LYS A 77 -12.54 -29.02 -5.94
C LYS A 77 -11.42 -29.97 -5.56
N SER A 78 -11.26 -30.22 -4.25
CA SER A 78 -10.35 -31.23 -3.69
C SER A 78 -10.74 -32.64 -4.14
#